data_AF-A0ABD2GVK8-F1
#
_entry.id   AF-A0ABD2GVK8-F1
#
_cell.length_a   1.000
_cell.length_b   1.000
_cell.length_c   1.000
_cell.angle_alpha   90.00
_cell.angle_beta   90.00
_cell.angle_gamma   90.00
#
_symmetry.space_group_name_H-M   'P 1'
#
loop_
_entity.id
_entity.type
_entity.pdbx_description
1 polymer ?
#
loop_
_entity_poly.entity_id
_entity_poly.type
_entity_poly.pdbx_seq_one_letter_code
_entity_poly.pdbx_strand_id
1 'polypeptide(L)'
;MALGYFVSTAKTGPLPDWFWSACPQAQNQCPLFLKASLHLHVSSVQSDELLHSKHSHPLDSNHTSDVLRFVLEQYNALSWLTCDPATQDRRSCLPVHFVVLTQMYNFIMNML
;
A
#
# COMPACT_ATOMS: atom_id res chain seq x y z
N MET A 1 -4.66 2.34 16.91
CA MET A 1 -3.81 1.57 15.96
C MET A 1 -4.72 0.69 15.12
N ALA A 2 -4.51 0.66 13.81
CA ALA A 2 -5.20 -0.22 12.87
C ALA A 2 -4.24 -1.22 12.23
N LEU A 3 -4.73 -2.42 11.96
CA LEU A 3 -4.03 -3.51 11.28
C LEU A 3 -4.88 -3.98 10.11
N GLY A 4 -4.25 -4.27 8.99
CA GLY A 4 -4.94 -4.73 7.78
C GLY A 4 -4.03 -5.58 6.89
N TYR A 5 -4.64 -6.18 5.88
CA TYR A 5 -3.93 -6.91 4.84
C TYR A 5 -4.26 -6.31 3.48
N PHE A 6 -3.23 -6.17 2.66
CA PHE A 6 -3.36 -5.93 1.24
C PHE A 6 -3.17 -7.28 0.52
N VAL A 7 -4.26 -7.77 -0.07
CA VAL A 7 -4.30 -9.09 -0.72
C VAL A 7 -4.40 -8.91 -2.22
N SER A 8 -3.55 -9.58 -2.98
CA SER A 8 -3.50 -9.43 -4.43
C SER A 8 -3.12 -10.73 -5.13
N THR A 9 -3.72 -10.99 -6.28
CA THR A 9 -3.31 -12.05 -7.22
C THR A 9 -2.21 -11.60 -8.18
N ALA A 10 -2.00 -10.29 -8.32
CA ALA A 10 -0.84 -9.75 -9.02
C ALA A 10 0.41 -9.85 -8.12
N LYS A 11 1.54 -10.18 -8.74
CA LYS A 11 2.87 -10.25 -8.10
C LYS A 11 3.36 -8.87 -7.65
N THR A 12 4.34 -8.81 -6.75
CA THR A 12 5.02 -7.56 -6.37
C THR A 12 6.03 -7.07 -7.41
N GLY A 13 6.57 -7.99 -8.22
CA GLY A 13 7.82 -7.75 -8.94
C GLY A 13 9.05 -8.05 -8.07
N PRO A 14 10.27 -7.76 -8.56
CA PRO A 14 11.51 -8.11 -7.89
C PRO A 14 11.78 -7.17 -6.72
N LEU A 15 11.24 -7.49 -5.54
CA LEU A 15 11.61 -6.83 -4.29
C LEU A 15 12.93 -7.40 -3.75
N PRO A 16 13.70 -6.60 -2.98
CA PRO A 16 14.94 -7.08 -2.37
C PRO A 16 14.69 -8.22 -1.39
N ASP A 17 15.64 -9.15 -1.24
CA ASP A 17 15.49 -10.32 -0.35
C ASP A 17 15.21 -9.93 1.11
N TRP A 18 15.78 -8.80 1.58
CA TRP A 18 15.55 -8.30 2.93
C TRP A 18 14.08 -7.93 3.18
N PHE A 19 13.31 -7.57 2.14
CA PHE A 19 11.87 -7.32 2.27
C PHE A 19 11.13 -8.58 2.75
N TRP A 20 11.59 -9.75 2.31
CA TRP A 20 11.01 -11.05 2.63
C TRP A 20 11.68 -11.73 3.83
N SER A 21 12.66 -11.10 4.48
CA SER A 21 13.46 -11.72 5.55
C SER A 21 12.62 -12.32 6.68
N ALA A 22 11.48 -11.70 7.04
CA ALA A 22 10.56 -12.20 8.05
C ALA A 22 9.71 -13.40 7.59
N CYS A 23 9.49 -13.56 6.28
CA CYS A 23 8.73 -14.66 5.69
C CYS A 23 9.13 -14.91 4.22
N PRO A 24 10.26 -15.60 3.96
CA PRO A 24 10.76 -15.82 2.59
C PRO A 24 9.79 -16.60 1.70
N GLN A 25 9.00 -17.48 2.32
CA GLN A 25 8.00 -18.31 1.65
C GLN A 25 6.89 -17.47 1.01
N ALA A 26 6.62 -16.24 1.51
CA ALA A 26 5.56 -15.39 1.00
C ALA A 26 5.86 -14.78 -0.37
N GLN A 27 7.14 -14.69 -0.77
CA GLN A 27 7.56 -14.05 -2.02
C GLN A 27 6.91 -14.66 -3.26
N ASN A 28 6.70 -15.98 -3.27
CA ASN A 28 6.22 -16.74 -4.41
C ASN A 28 4.76 -17.23 -4.25
N GLN A 29 4.03 -16.72 -3.25
CA GLN A 29 2.64 -17.12 -3.00
C GLN A 29 1.65 -16.33 -3.87
N CYS A 30 0.60 -17.02 -4.33
CA CYS A 30 -0.57 -16.41 -4.95
C CYS A 30 -1.85 -17.02 -4.35
N PRO A 31 -2.74 -16.22 -3.74
CA PRO A 31 -2.64 -14.77 -3.59
C PRO A 31 -1.55 -14.35 -2.61
N LEU A 32 -0.97 -13.18 -2.86
CA LEU A 32 0.00 -12.54 -1.99
C LEU A 32 -0.72 -11.82 -0.85
N PHE A 33 -0.18 -11.95 0.37
CA PHE A 33 -0.66 -11.26 1.56
C PHE A 33 0.42 -10.31 2.09
N LEU A 34 0.17 -9.00 2.00
CA LEU A 34 1.03 -7.98 2.60
C LEU A 34 0.36 -7.40 3.84
N LYS A 35 1.02 -7.49 5.00
CA LYS A 35 0.51 -6.93 6.25
C LYS A 35 0.79 -5.43 6.30
N ALA A 36 -0.22 -4.65 6.66
CA ALA A 36 -0.12 -3.20 6.86
C ALA A 36 -0.59 -2.82 8.26
N SER A 37 0.05 -1.81 8.83
CA SER A 37 -0.31 -1.26 10.14
C SER A 37 -0.25 0.26 10.10
N LEU A 38 -1.23 0.92 10.70
CA LEU A 38 -1.26 2.37 10.82
C LEU A 38 -1.47 2.76 12.28
N HIS A 39 -0.58 3.59 12.79
CA HIS A 39 -0.72 4.22 14.09
C HIS A 39 -0.78 5.73 13.89
N LEU A 40 -1.94 6.33 14.15
CA LEU A 40 -2.11 7.78 14.21
C LEU A 40 -2.35 8.18 15.65
N HIS A 41 -1.64 9.21 16.09
CA HIS A 41 -1.92 9.90 17.34
C HIS A 41 -2.81 11.10 17.03
N VAL A 42 -4.10 10.99 17.32
CA VAL A 42 -5.05 12.10 17.17
C VAL A 42 -5.13 12.80 18.52
N SER A 43 -4.58 14.01 18.62
CA SER A 43 -4.78 14.86 19.80
C SER A 43 -6.25 15.31 19.81
N SER A 44 -7.07 14.73 20.69
CA SER A 44 -8.48 15.11 20.82
C SER A 44 -8.60 16.47 21.50
N VAL A 45 -8.33 17.55 20.75
CA VAL A 45 -8.90 18.85 21.11
C VAL A 45 -10.35 18.78 20.63
N GLN A 46 -11.29 18.70 21.58
CA GLN A 46 -12.73 18.70 21.34
C GLN A 46 -13.10 19.98 20.58
N SER A 47 -13.15 19.90 19.25
CA SER A 47 -13.77 20.93 18.44
C SER A 47 -15.25 20.62 18.35
N ASP A 48 -15.99 21.31 19.22
CA ASP A 48 -17.43 21.54 19.23
C ASP A 48 -18.19 20.97 18.01
N GLU A 49 -19.03 19.97 18.28
CA GLU A 49 -19.69 19.06 17.34
C GLU A 49 -20.77 19.71 16.45
N LEU A 50 -20.87 21.04 16.41
CA LEU A 50 -22.12 21.67 15.99
C LEU A 50 -22.17 22.20 14.55
N LEU A 51 -21.05 22.35 13.85
CA LEU A 51 -21.03 22.84 12.47
C LEU A 51 -19.86 22.20 11.70
N HIS A 52 -20.02 21.95 10.39
CA HIS A 52 -19.08 21.33 9.42
C HIS A 52 -19.14 19.79 9.37
N SER A 53 -19.27 19.10 8.23
CA SER A 53 -19.42 19.45 6.82
C SER A 53 -19.81 18.14 6.13
N LYS A 54 -20.72 18.17 5.16
CA LYS A 54 -21.34 16.99 4.53
C LYS A 54 -20.40 16.12 3.67
N HIS A 55 -19.08 16.35 3.62
CA HIS A 55 -18.12 15.45 2.97
C HIS A 55 -16.74 15.55 3.65
N SER A 56 -16.52 14.80 4.74
CA SER A 56 -15.19 14.67 5.35
C SER A 56 -14.32 13.75 4.49
N HIS A 57 -13.09 14.13 4.18
CA HIS A 57 -12.18 13.26 3.42
C HIS A 57 -11.85 12.02 4.27
N PRO A 58 -11.72 10.80 3.70
CA PRO A 58 -11.47 9.59 4.49
C PRO A 58 -10.17 9.62 5.32
N LEU A 59 -9.18 10.44 4.91
CA LEU A 59 -7.97 10.66 5.71
C LEU A 59 -8.19 11.52 6.96
N ASP A 60 -9.29 12.28 7.02
CA ASP A 60 -9.65 13.12 8.16
C ASP A 60 -10.39 12.32 9.26
N SER A 61 -10.63 11.02 9.03
CA SER A 61 -11.33 10.17 10.00
C SER A 61 -10.51 10.01 11.29
N ASN A 62 -11.20 10.15 12.43
CA ASN A 62 -10.65 9.81 13.74
C ASN A 62 -10.49 8.29 13.92
N HIS A 63 -11.07 7.47 13.03
CA HIS A 63 -10.90 6.03 13.03
C HIS A 63 -9.72 5.63 12.13
N THR A 64 -8.64 5.16 12.75
CA THR A 64 -7.43 4.72 12.03
C THR A 64 -7.70 3.61 11.00
N SER A 65 -8.78 2.85 11.15
CA SER A 65 -9.22 1.84 10.19
C SER A 65 -9.67 2.43 8.86
N ASP A 66 -10.38 3.56 8.89
CA ASP A 66 -10.91 4.21 7.70
C ASP A 66 -9.77 4.81 6.88
N VAL A 67 -8.84 5.47 7.59
CA VAL A 67 -7.62 6.01 6.99
C VAL A 67 -6.78 4.90 6.37
N LEU A 68 -6.55 3.79 7.09
CA LEU A 68 -5.79 2.66 6.57
C LEU A 68 -6.48 2.05 5.35
N ARG A 69 -7.80 1.83 5.41
CA ARG A 69 -8.58 1.31 4.29
C ARG A 69 -8.42 2.20 3.06
N PHE A 70 -8.61 3.51 3.22
CA PHE A 70 -8.50 4.46 2.12
C PHE A 70 -7.10 4.42 1.49
N VAL A 71 -6.03 4.43 2.29
CA VAL A 71 -4.65 4.35 1.78
C VAL A 71 -4.43 3.07 0.98
N LEU A 72 -4.88 1.92 1.47
CA LEU A 72 -4.74 0.64 0.76
C LEU A 72 -5.57 0.60 -0.54
N GLU A 73 -6.77 1.19 -0.56
CA GLU A 73 -7.57 1.35 -1.78
C GLU A 73 -6.86 2.24 -2.81
N GLN A 74 -6.24 3.34 -2.38
CA GLN A 74 -5.44 4.20 -3.27
C GLN A 74 -4.19 3.48 -3.77
N TYR A 75 -3.52 2.67 -2.95
CA TYR A 75 -2.39 1.87 -3.40
C TYR A 75 -2.81 0.84 -4.46
N ASN A 76 -3.97 0.20 -4.27
CA ASN A 76 -4.57 -0.66 -5.29
C ASN A 76 -4.82 0.11 -6.59
N ALA A 77 -5.45 1.29 -6.53
CA ALA A 77 -5.71 2.12 -7.71
C ALA A 77 -4.41 2.52 -8.43
N LEU A 78 -3.41 2.99 -7.69
CA LEU A 78 -2.12 3.42 -8.24
C LEU A 78 -1.31 2.26 -8.85
N SER A 79 -1.55 1.02 -8.46
CA SER A 79 -0.90 -0.14 -9.07
C SER A 79 -1.34 -0.35 -10.53
N TRP A 80 -2.57 0.03 -10.87
CA TRP A 80 -3.12 -0.05 -12.23
C TRP A 80 -2.51 0.96 -13.21
N LEU A 81 -1.74 1.94 -12.73
CA LEU A 81 -0.98 2.82 -13.62
C LEU A 81 0.19 2.11 -14.31
N THR A 82 0.52 0.88 -13.89
CA THR A 82 1.59 0.06 -14.45
C THR A 82 1.06 -1.18 -15.17
N CYS A 83 0.03 -1.03 -16.00
CA CYS A 83 -0.50 -2.13 -16.81
C CYS A 83 0.48 -2.63 -17.88
N ASP A 84 0.47 -3.93 -18.11
CA ASP A 84 1.06 -4.55 -19.28
C ASP A 84 0.03 -4.52 -20.42
N PRO A 85 0.29 -3.79 -21.53
CA PRO A 85 -0.64 -3.72 -22.65
C PRO A 85 -0.86 -5.08 -23.33
N ALA A 86 0.07 -6.04 -23.21
CA ALA A 86 -0.06 -7.35 -23.81
C ALA A 86 -1.04 -8.25 -23.04
N THR A 87 -1.00 -8.23 -21.70
CA THR A 87 -1.87 -9.07 -20.85
C THR A 87 -3.12 -8.34 -20.35
N GLN A 88 -3.17 -7.01 -20.48
CA GLN A 88 -4.20 -6.15 -19.89
C GLN A 88 -4.29 -6.23 -18.36
N ASP A 89 -3.23 -6.72 -17.71
CA ASP A 89 -3.13 -6.82 -16.25
C ASP A 89 -2.08 -5.86 -15.71
N ARG A 90 -2.21 -5.47 -14.44
CA ARG A 90 -1.17 -4.73 -13.73
C ARG A 90 0.11 -5.57 -13.59
N ARG A 91 1.27 -4.96 -13.87
CA ARG A 91 2.59 -5.62 -13.77
C ARG A 91 2.96 -5.95 -12.32
N SER A 92 2.50 -5.13 -11.39
CA SER A 92 2.71 -5.29 -9.95
C SER A 92 1.44 -4.95 -9.17
N CYS A 93 1.27 -5.55 -8.00
CA CYS A 93 0.26 -5.15 -7.03
C CYS A 93 0.63 -3.90 -6.22
N LEU A 94 1.88 -3.43 -6.36
CA LEU A 94 2.41 -2.27 -5.64
C LEU A 94 2.08 -0.98 -6.40
N PRO A 95 1.90 0.15 -5.71
CA PRO A 95 1.66 1.42 -6.37
C PRO A 95 2.87 1.85 -7.20
N VAL A 96 2.62 2.58 -8.30
CA VAL A 96 3.64 2.94 -9.31
C VAL A 96 4.94 3.52 -8.74
N HIS A 97 4.86 4.41 -7.75
CA HIS A 97 6.05 5.04 -7.16
C HIS A 97 6.94 4.01 -6.44
N PHE A 98 6.35 2.98 -5.84
CA PHE A 98 7.07 1.92 -5.15
C PHE A 98 7.78 0.98 -6.14
N VAL A 99 7.15 0.73 -7.29
CA VAL A 99 7.75 0.00 -8.41
C VAL A 99 8.98 0.74 -8.95
N VAL A 100 8.87 2.06 -9.17
CA VAL A 100 10.00 2.88 -9.66
C VAL A 100 11.16 2.89 -8.67
N LEU A 101 10.90 3.08 -7.38
CA LEU A 101 11.93 3.04 -6.34
C LEU A 101 12.64 1.68 -6.29
N THR A 102 11.88 0.59 -6.41
CA THR A 102 12.43 -0.76 -6.44
C THR A 102 13.32 -0.99 -7.67
N GLN A 103 12.90 -0.48 -8.84
CA GLN A 103 13.71 -0.55 -10.06
C GLN A 103 15.03 0.21 -9.91
N MET A 104 14.98 1.44 -9.36
CA MET A 104 16.18 2.23 -9.08
C MET A 104 17.12 1.52 -8.10
N TYR A 105 16.57 0.97 -7.02
CA TYR A 105 17.35 0.19 -6.05
C TYR A 105 18.04 -1.01 -6.71
N ASN A 106 17.29 -1.83 -7.45
CA ASN A 106 17.83 -3.03 -8.08
C ASN A 106 18.89 -2.67 -9.15
N PHE A 107 18.66 -1.59 -9.90
CA PHE A 107 19.64 -1.10 -10.86
C PHE A 107 20.96 -0.73 -10.18
N ILE A 108 20.91 0.04 -9.08
CA ILE A 108 22.11 0.42 -8.33
C ILE A 108 22.80 -0.82 -7.75
N MET A 109 22.05 -1.76 -7.16
CA MET A 109 22.61 -2.96 -6.56
C MET A 109 23.25 -3.91 -7.58
N ASN A 110 22.75 -3.96 -8.81
CA ASN A 110 23.36 -4.76 -9.88
C ASN A 110 24.64 -4.13 -10.46
N MET A 111 24.89 -2.84 -10.18
CA MET A 111 26.08 -2.11 -10.64
C MET A 111 27.23 -2.12 -9.61
N LEU A 112 26.95 -2.50 -8.36
CA LEU A 112 27.91 -2.63 -7.26
C LEU A 112 28.46 -4.06 -7.21
#